data_AF-A0A7S2XL33-F1
#
_entry.id   AF-A0A7S2XL33-F1
#
_cell.length_a   1.000
_cell.length_b   1.000
_cell.length_c   1.000
_cell.angle_alpha   90.00
_cell.angle_beta   90.00
_cell.angle_gamma   90.00
#
_symmetry.space_group_name_H-M   'P 1'
#
loop_
_entity.id
_entity.type
_entity.pdbx_description
1 polymer ?
#
loop_
_entity_poly.entity_id
_entity_poly.type
_entity_poly.pdbx_seq_one_letter_code
_entity_poly.pdbx_strand_id
1 'polypeptide(L)'
;MNPKQTVQLVDPTGAASSSSSPYGVFATSNIAKGEILISVPERLIVSGNIRAGDEFELPCETVDLILKEMEKGDTSFYAPYMRYLQSIPEGELPEAWSDAGRKLLTDLMGGDDSNSLFNGQHWLNKWNGQVCDGINDPEGNRAALLVANRMEDGQMIPYLDFFNHRNGHSTNADSAVNAETDSFMVVAKRNIREGEQIYMSRNMCFDCTHFETNGYGTPELLRDHGFVEDLPQRWNFNLAGKRRVFDLLERRSGELEIEWVRSVPPKKGTEEQVGEHLQFLDEFAQKHSQNTGDVPENEWNIIMKYHNALTQSHNALLKNVRGSNHLQEHEDDMPVLDEHRVYWDRFE
;
A
#
# COMPACT_ATOMS: atom_id res chain seq x y z
N MET A 1 -14.81 12.51 -15.43
CA MET A 1 -13.95 11.37 -15.84
C MET A 1 -13.45 11.63 -17.24
N ASN A 2 -12.17 11.36 -17.51
CA ASN A 2 -11.61 11.45 -18.85
C ASN A 2 -12.22 10.35 -19.76
N PRO A 3 -12.74 10.68 -20.95
CA PRO A 3 -13.37 9.70 -21.85
C PRO A 3 -12.38 8.67 -22.43
N LYS A 4 -11.07 8.88 -22.23
CA LYS A 4 -10.00 7.96 -22.66
C LYS A 4 -9.71 6.86 -21.63
N GLN A 5 -10.66 6.54 -20.77
CA GLN A 5 -10.50 5.56 -19.71
C GLN A 5 -11.67 4.58 -19.66
N THR A 6 -11.40 3.42 -19.09
CA THR A 6 -12.40 2.42 -18.78
C THR A 6 -11.99 1.65 -17.52
N VAL A 7 -12.98 1.17 -16.76
CA VAL A 7 -12.76 0.30 -15.60
C VAL A 7 -13.01 -1.14 -16.03
N GLN A 8 -12.06 -2.02 -15.75
CA GLN A 8 -12.13 -3.43 -16.10
C GLN A 8 -11.67 -4.28 -14.90
N LEU A 9 -12.11 -5.53 -14.84
CA LEU A 9 -11.53 -6.51 -13.92
C LEU A 9 -10.08 -6.78 -14.33
N VAL A 10 -9.15 -6.67 -13.39
CA VAL A 10 -7.75 -7.03 -13.59
C VAL A 10 -7.65 -8.53 -13.36
N ASP A 11 -7.26 -9.22 -14.41
CA ASP A 11 -6.84 -10.60 -14.30
C ASP A 11 -5.34 -10.63 -13.96
N PRO A 12 -4.96 -10.97 -12.72
CA PRO A 12 -3.56 -11.00 -12.33
C PRO A 12 -2.75 -12.10 -13.04
N THR A 13 -3.42 -13.02 -13.75
CA THR A 13 -2.81 -14.23 -14.35
C THR A 13 -2.92 -14.30 -15.88
N GLY A 14 -3.78 -13.48 -16.50
CA GLY A 14 -4.14 -13.59 -17.92
C GLY A 14 -5.08 -14.76 -18.26
N ALA A 15 -5.63 -15.47 -17.27
CA ALA A 15 -6.73 -16.44 -17.41
C ALA A 15 -8.09 -15.88 -16.95
N ALA A 16 -9.13 -16.08 -17.77
CA ALA A 16 -10.52 -15.62 -17.57
C ALA A 16 -10.90 -15.26 -16.12
N SER A 17 -11.12 -13.95 -15.88
CA SER A 17 -11.28 -13.31 -14.57
C SER A 17 -12.20 -14.08 -13.61
N SER A 18 -11.67 -14.50 -12.47
CA SER A 18 -12.48 -14.87 -11.30
C SER A 18 -13.26 -13.66 -10.80
N SER A 19 -14.45 -13.85 -10.23
CA SER A 19 -15.26 -12.77 -9.65
C SER A 19 -14.61 -12.04 -8.48
N SER A 20 -13.45 -12.49 -8.01
CA SER A 20 -12.62 -11.87 -6.97
C SER A 20 -11.47 -11.00 -7.53
N SER A 21 -11.36 -10.86 -8.85
CA SER A 21 -10.37 -9.99 -9.48
C SER A 21 -10.62 -8.53 -9.07
N PRO A 22 -9.58 -7.76 -8.65
CA PRO A 22 -9.76 -6.34 -8.37
C PRO A 22 -10.07 -5.59 -9.67
N TYR A 23 -10.76 -4.47 -9.57
CA TYR A 23 -10.91 -3.56 -10.70
C TYR A 23 -9.63 -2.78 -10.96
N GLY A 24 -9.47 -2.27 -12.18
CA GLY A 24 -8.38 -1.38 -12.57
C GLY A 24 -8.84 -0.40 -13.64
N VAL A 25 -8.19 0.77 -13.68
CA VAL A 25 -8.44 1.79 -14.72
C VAL A 25 -7.47 1.58 -15.87
N PHE A 26 -7.97 1.53 -17.10
CA PHE A 26 -7.17 1.35 -18.32
C PHE A 26 -7.41 2.48 -19.30
N ALA A 27 -6.37 2.87 -20.02
CA ALA A 27 -6.45 3.85 -21.09
C ALA A 27 -7.12 3.21 -22.34
N THR A 28 -8.18 3.83 -22.86
CA THR A 28 -8.84 3.42 -24.12
C THR A 28 -8.28 4.13 -25.35
N SER A 29 -7.38 5.10 -25.15
CA SER A 29 -6.57 5.75 -26.19
C SER A 29 -5.37 6.42 -25.52
N ASN A 30 -4.44 6.96 -26.30
CA ASN A 30 -3.26 7.64 -25.75
C ASN A 30 -3.65 8.88 -24.90
N ILE A 31 -3.09 8.95 -23.69
CA ILE A 31 -3.25 10.06 -22.74
C ILE A 31 -1.93 10.80 -22.63
N ALA A 32 -1.95 12.12 -22.77
CA ALA A 32 -0.74 12.94 -22.70
C ALA A 32 -0.32 13.21 -21.25
N LYS A 33 0.99 13.41 -21.01
CA LYS A 33 1.50 13.92 -19.73
C LYS A 33 0.77 15.22 -19.35
N GLY A 34 0.36 15.32 -18.10
CA GLY A 34 -0.39 16.46 -17.54
C GLY A 34 -1.89 16.46 -17.85
N GLU A 35 -2.39 15.51 -18.65
CA GLU A 35 -3.82 15.39 -18.91
C GLU A 35 -4.57 14.98 -17.63
N ILE A 36 -5.69 15.67 -17.34
CA ILE A 36 -6.55 15.35 -16.20
C ILE A 36 -7.23 14.00 -16.46
N LEU A 37 -7.00 13.05 -15.57
CA LEU A 37 -7.55 11.70 -15.58
C LEU A 37 -8.94 11.69 -14.93
N ILE A 38 -9.02 12.26 -13.73
CA ILE A 38 -10.29 12.53 -13.04
C ILE A 38 -10.26 13.89 -12.35
N SER A 39 -11.43 14.47 -12.18
CA SER A 39 -11.69 15.64 -11.34
C SER A 39 -12.99 15.35 -10.59
N VAL A 40 -12.91 15.32 -9.28
CA VAL A 40 -14.00 15.00 -8.36
C VAL A 40 -14.32 16.27 -7.59
N PRO A 41 -15.49 16.91 -7.82
CA PRO A 41 -15.94 18.03 -7.02
C PRO A 41 -16.04 17.64 -5.54
N GLU A 42 -15.63 18.53 -4.63
CA GLU A 42 -15.62 18.30 -3.19
C GLU A 42 -16.95 17.72 -2.66
N ARG A 43 -18.09 18.23 -3.15
CA ARG A 43 -19.43 17.73 -2.75
C ARG A 43 -19.68 16.24 -3.02
N LEU A 44 -18.87 15.59 -3.87
CA LEU A 44 -18.97 14.15 -4.15
C LEU A 44 -18.04 13.30 -3.28
N ILE A 45 -17.09 13.93 -2.59
CA ILE A 45 -16.19 13.25 -1.65
C ILE A 45 -16.95 12.99 -0.35
N VAL A 46 -16.80 11.78 0.20
CA VAL A 46 -17.39 11.43 1.50
C VAL A 46 -16.30 11.55 2.55
N SER A 47 -16.41 12.57 3.40
CA SER A 47 -15.44 12.88 4.45
C SER A 47 -16.15 13.42 5.68
N GLY A 48 -15.71 12.98 6.86
CA GLY A 48 -16.00 13.66 8.12
C GLY A 48 -15.10 14.89 8.34
N ASN A 49 -15.14 15.47 9.54
CA ASN A 49 -14.17 16.49 9.93
C ASN A 49 -12.81 15.84 10.18
N ILE A 50 -11.87 16.08 9.27
CA ILE A 50 -10.48 15.63 9.41
C ILE A 50 -9.70 16.79 10.01
N ARG A 51 -9.06 16.57 11.17
CA ARG A 51 -8.19 17.58 11.78
C ARG A 51 -6.77 17.38 11.28
N ALA A 52 -6.03 18.48 11.15
CA ALA A 52 -4.60 18.41 10.85
C ALA A 52 -3.89 17.58 11.93
N GLY A 53 -3.14 16.56 11.50
CA GLY A 53 -2.47 15.59 12.37
C GLY A 53 -3.21 14.27 12.56
N ASP A 54 -4.47 14.16 12.13
CA ASP A 54 -5.26 12.92 12.19
C ASP A 54 -5.09 12.05 10.93
N GLU A 55 -4.18 12.40 10.01
CA GLU A 55 -4.06 11.73 8.70
C GLU A 55 -3.68 10.23 8.82
N PHE A 56 -3.14 9.83 9.97
CA PHE A 56 -2.72 8.44 10.27
C PHE A 56 -3.67 7.70 11.21
N GLU A 57 -4.72 8.38 11.66
CA GLU A 57 -5.75 7.80 12.49
C GLU A 57 -6.95 7.38 11.65
N LEU A 58 -7.76 6.47 12.19
CA LEU A 58 -9.01 6.11 11.53
C LEU A 58 -9.94 7.33 11.58
N PRO A 59 -10.42 7.87 10.45
CA PRO A 59 -11.30 9.04 10.45
C PRO A 59 -12.71 8.63 10.88
N CYS A 60 -12.94 8.56 12.20
CA CYS A 60 -14.18 8.04 12.80
C CYS A 60 -15.45 8.66 12.19
N GLU A 61 -15.44 9.97 11.96
CA GLU A 61 -16.58 10.67 11.36
C GLU A 61 -16.84 10.27 9.90
N THR A 62 -15.79 9.92 9.14
CA THR A 62 -15.93 9.36 7.79
C THR A 62 -16.56 7.97 7.86
N VAL A 63 -16.14 7.12 8.82
CA VAL A 63 -16.74 5.79 9.03
C VAL A 63 -18.23 5.91 9.37
N ASP A 64 -18.59 6.79 10.32
CA ASP A 64 -19.99 7.07 10.69
C ASP A 64 -20.82 7.56 9.50
N LEU A 65 -20.24 8.42 8.65
CA LEU A 65 -20.93 8.94 7.48
C LEU A 65 -21.17 7.83 6.45
N ILE A 66 -20.18 6.98 6.20
CA ILE A 66 -20.33 5.82 5.30
C ILE A 66 -21.45 4.90 5.79
N LEU A 67 -21.49 4.57 7.08
CA LEU A 67 -22.56 3.76 7.68
C LEU A 67 -23.95 4.38 7.44
N LYS A 68 -24.11 5.65 7.78
CA LYS A 68 -25.37 6.39 7.59
C LYS A 68 -25.80 6.46 6.13
N GLU A 69 -24.86 6.63 5.21
CA GLU A 69 -25.16 6.67 3.78
C GLU A 69 -25.49 5.28 3.21
N MET A 70 -24.87 4.21 3.71
CA MET A 70 -25.24 2.85 3.37
C MET A 70 -26.65 2.48 3.85
N GLU A 71 -27.03 2.87 5.08
CA GLU A 71 -28.38 2.64 5.64
C GLU A 71 -29.49 3.31 4.82
N LYS A 72 -29.20 4.48 4.22
CA LYS A 72 -30.15 5.20 3.36
C LYS A 72 -30.44 4.48 2.04
N GLY A 73 -29.61 3.52 1.64
CA GLY A 73 -29.74 2.78 0.38
C GLY A 73 -29.90 3.72 -0.83
N ASP A 74 -30.90 3.47 -1.67
CA ASP A 74 -31.16 4.25 -2.90
C ASP A 74 -31.55 5.71 -2.64
N THR A 75 -31.86 6.09 -1.40
CA THR A 75 -32.17 7.49 -1.04
C THR A 75 -30.92 8.31 -0.68
N SER A 76 -29.76 7.65 -0.54
CA SER A 76 -28.48 8.33 -0.33
C SER A 76 -28.12 9.20 -1.53
N PHE A 77 -27.59 10.40 -1.27
CA PHE A 77 -26.97 11.21 -2.32
C PHE A 77 -25.78 10.49 -2.97
N TYR A 78 -25.10 9.63 -2.22
CA TYR A 78 -23.96 8.83 -2.62
C TYR A 78 -24.35 7.39 -3.00
N ALA A 79 -25.64 7.09 -3.22
CA ALA A 79 -26.13 5.73 -3.45
C ALA A 79 -25.33 4.92 -4.51
N PRO A 80 -24.90 5.47 -5.67
CA PRO A 80 -24.06 4.73 -6.59
C PRO A 80 -22.73 4.28 -5.98
N TYR A 81 -22.08 5.13 -5.19
CA TYR A 81 -20.81 4.82 -4.55
C TYR A 81 -20.99 3.85 -3.38
N MET A 82 -22.04 4.02 -2.57
CA MET A 82 -22.36 3.09 -1.48
C MET A 82 -22.63 1.66 -2.00
N ARG A 83 -23.36 1.52 -3.11
CA ARG A 83 -23.57 0.21 -3.75
C ARG A 83 -22.27 -0.44 -4.21
N TYR A 84 -21.34 0.35 -4.74
CA TYR A 84 -20.01 -0.13 -5.09
C TYR A 84 -19.24 -0.60 -3.85
N LEU A 85 -19.19 0.20 -2.78
CA LEU A 85 -18.56 -0.18 -1.50
C LEU A 85 -19.18 -1.45 -0.90
N GLN A 86 -20.50 -1.61 -1.00
CA GLN A 86 -21.20 -2.83 -0.57
C GLN A 86 -20.94 -4.05 -1.46
N SER A 87 -20.54 -3.85 -2.72
CA SER A 87 -20.21 -4.95 -3.63
C SER A 87 -18.81 -5.52 -3.41
N ILE A 88 -17.96 -4.81 -2.67
CA ILE A 88 -16.60 -5.24 -2.37
C ILE A 88 -16.64 -6.43 -1.42
N PRO A 89 -15.90 -7.52 -1.72
CA PRO A 89 -15.80 -8.69 -0.85
C PRO A 89 -15.25 -8.34 0.54
N GLU A 90 -15.69 -9.08 1.55
CA GLU A 90 -15.08 -9.02 2.88
C GLU A 90 -13.75 -9.80 2.90
N GLY A 91 -12.92 -9.55 3.92
CA GLY A 91 -11.64 -10.25 4.08
C GLY A 91 -10.50 -9.74 3.19
N GLU A 92 -10.61 -8.53 2.63
CA GLU A 92 -9.49 -7.92 1.89
C GLU A 92 -8.30 -7.62 2.80
N LEU A 93 -8.55 -7.16 4.03
CA LEU A 93 -7.49 -6.82 5.00
C LEU A 93 -7.15 -7.99 5.92
N PRO A 94 -5.86 -8.13 6.32
CA PRO A 94 -5.45 -9.14 7.30
C PRO A 94 -6.26 -9.14 8.60
N GLU A 95 -6.76 -7.98 9.01
CA GLU A 95 -7.60 -7.86 10.20
C GLU A 95 -8.94 -8.61 10.08
N ALA A 96 -9.49 -8.71 8.87
CA ALA A 96 -10.73 -9.45 8.59
C ALA A 96 -10.51 -10.91 8.16
N TRP A 97 -9.27 -11.39 8.12
CA TRP A 97 -8.96 -12.77 7.73
C TRP A 97 -9.49 -13.80 8.74
N SER A 98 -9.47 -15.07 8.35
CA SER A 98 -9.71 -16.18 9.26
C SER A 98 -8.71 -16.18 10.44
N ASP A 99 -9.09 -16.78 11.57
CA ASP A 99 -8.18 -16.96 12.70
C ASP A 99 -6.89 -17.70 12.29
N ALA A 100 -7.02 -18.70 11.40
CA ALA A 100 -5.89 -19.46 10.88
C ALA A 100 -4.97 -18.60 10.01
N GLY A 101 -5.53 -17.75 9.13
CA GLY A 101 -4.76 -16.83 8.29
C GLY A 101 -4.05 -15.75 9.10
N ARG A 102 -4.74 -15.12 10.06
CA ARG A 102 -4.12 -14.17 11.00
C ARG A 102 -2.98 -14.83 11.76
N LYS A 103 -3.21 -16.03 12.32
CA LYS A 103 -2.17 -16.77 13.04
C LYS A 103 -0.97 -17.08 12.14
N LEU A 104 -1.20 -17.53 10.91
CA LEU A 104 -0.12 -17.85 9.99
C LEU A 104 0.70 -16.61 9.61
N LEU A 105 0.05 -15.47 9.39
CA LEU A 105 0.71 -14.20 9.15
C LEU A 105 1.53 -13.76 10.38
N THR A 106 0.97 -13.87 11.59
CA THR A 106 1.70 -13.61 12.84
C THR A 106 2.92 -14.51 12.99
N ASP A 107 2.77 -15.81 12.71
CA ASP A 107 3.87 -16.76 12.74
C ASP A 107 4.97 -16.37 11.73
N LEU A 108 4.62 -15.90 10.52
CA LEU A 108 5.58 -15.40 9.51
C LEU A 108 6.36 -14.17 9.98
N MET A 109 5.79 -13.37 10.88
CA MET A 109 6.44 -12.17 11.40
C MET A 109 7.31 -12.41 12.63
N GLY A 110 7.45 -13.66 13.06
CA GLY A 110 8.21 -14.02 14.26
C GLY A 110 7.38 -14.09 15.55
N GLY A 111 6.05 -14.06 15.45
CA GLY A 111 5.13 -14.23 16.58
C GLY A 111 4.56 -12.94 17.17
N ASP A 112 3.98 -13.05 18.37
CA ASP A 112 3.26 -11.98 19.08
C ASP A 112 4.17 -10.92 19.75
N ASP A 113 5.48 -10.95 19.49
CA ASP A 113 6.41 -9.98 20.06
C ASP A 113 5.93 -8.56 19.72
N SER A 114 5.89 -7.69 20.74
CA SER A 114 5.34 -6.31 20.72
C SER A 114 5.89 -5.38 19.63
N ASN A 115 6.83 -5.87 18.80
CA ASN A 115 7.43 -5.22 17.64
C ASN A 115 6.88 -5.73 16.29
N SER A 116 5.85 -6.58 16.27
CA SER A 116 5.21 -7.01 15.02
C SER A 116 4.67 -5.79 14.25
N LEU A 117 4.75 -5.82 12.92
CA LEU A 117 4.26 -4.76 12.03
C LEU A 117 2.77 -4.43 12.24
N PHE A 118 2.04 -5.31 12.93
CA PHE A 118 0.62 -5.20 13.24
C PHE A 118 0.36 -4.78 14.69
N ASN A 119 1.38 -4.73 15.56
CA ASN A 119 1.23 -4.55 17.01
C ASN A 119 0.85 -3.14 17.48
N GLY A 120 0.25 -2.30 16.61
CA GLY A 120 -0.17 -0.95 16.98
C GLY A 120 -1.26 -0.30 16.14
N GLN A 121 -1.72 -0.92 15.05
CA GLN A 121 -2.75 -0.35 14.19
C GLN A 121 -3.71 -1.43 13.72
N HIS A 122 -4.51 -1.92 14.67
CA HIS A 122 -5.72 -2.67 14.38
C HIS A 122 -6.83 -1.64 14.15
N TRP A 123 -7.27 -1.49 12.91
CA TRP A 123 -8.32 -0.54 12.53
C TRP A 123 -9.60 -0.79 13.32
N LEU A 124 -9.92 -2.04 13.63
CA LEU A 124 -11.06 -2.40 14.47
C LEU A 124 -10.83 -2.06 15.94
N ASN A 125 -9.61 -2.10 16.46
CA ASN A 125 -9.36 -1.63 17.83
C ASN A 125 -9.47 -0.10 17.92
N LYS A 126 -9.01 0.62 16.88
CA LYS A 126 -9.22 2.07 16.74
C LYS A 126 -10.71 2.40 16.70
N TRP A 127 -11.47 1.69 15.88
CA TRP A 127 -12.92 1.82 15.77
C TRP A 127 -13.66 1.50 17.08
N ASN A 128 -13.35 0.37 17.72
CA ASN A 128 -14.10 -0.18 18.85
C ASN A 128 -13.66 0.36 20.23
N GLY A 129 -12.97 1.51 20.29
CA GLY A 129 -12.74 2.21 21.56
C GLY A 129 -11.37 2.82 21.80
N GLN A 130 -10.33 2.56 20.98
CA GLN A 130 -9.05 3.25 21.18
C GLN A 130 -9.08 4.71 20.72
N VAL A 131 -9.80 4.99 19.62
CA VAL A 131 -9.84 6.30 18.97
C VAL A 131 -11.28 6.75 18.73
N CYS A 132 -12.11 5.83 18.22
CA CYS A 132 -13.52 6.07 17.97
C CYS A 132 -14.39 5.44 19.07
N ASP A 133 -15.61 5.96 19.24
CA ASP A 133 -16.67 5.36 20.05
C ASP A 133 -17.56 4.42 19.20
N GLY A 134 -16.92 3.69 18.27
CA GLY A 134 -17.60 2.83 17.32
C GLY A 134 -18.25 1.61 17.96
N ILE A 135 -19.36 1.16 17.38
CA ILE A 135 -20.05 -0.05 17.83
C ILE A 135 -19.35 -1.26 17.20
N ASN A 136 -19.03 -2.25 18.04
CA ASN A 136 -18.46 -3.52 17.61
C ASN A 136 -19.55 -4.45 17.06
N ASP A 137 -20.07 -4.11 15.90
CA ASP A 137 -21.01 -4.91 15.13
C ASP A 137 -20.48 -5.17 13.71
N PRO A 138 -21.03 -6.15 12.98
CA PRO A 138 -20.53 -6.52 11.65
C PRO A 138 -20.54 -5.37 10.64
N GLU A 139 -21.55 -4.49 10.67
CA GLU A 139 -21.69 -3.39 9.71
C GLU A 139 -20.70 -2.28 10.03
N GLY A 140 -20.59 -1.90 11.31
CA GLY A 140 -19.61 -0.94 11.82
C GLY A 140 -18.17 -1.35 11.51
N ASN A 141 -17.81 -2.59 11.84
CA ASN A 141 -16.49 -3.14 11.55
C ASN A 141 -16.21 -3.17 10.04
N ARG A 142 -17.19 -3.55 9.22
CA ARG A 142 -17.03 -3.54 7.76
C ARG A 142 -16.80 -2.14 7.22
N ALA A 143 -17.55 -1.14 7.67
CA ALA A 143 -17.36 0.25 7.23
C ALA A 143 -15.99 0.78 7.65
N ALA A 144 -15.55 0.50 8.88
CA ALA A 144 -14.22 0.89 9.36
C ALA A 144 -13.09 0.33 8.47
N LEU A 145 -13.18 -0.96 8.11
CA LEU A 145 -12.19 -1.61 7.25
C LEU A 145 -12.27 -1.12 5.80
N LEU A 146 -13.46 -0.82 5.27
CA LEU A 146 -13.60 -0.21 3.94
C LEU A 146 -12.94 1.16 3.88
N VAL A 147 -13.12 1.98 4.91
CA VAL A 147 -12.49 3.29 5.02
C VAL A 147 -10.97 3.15 5.13
N ALA A 148 -10.48 2.31 6.04
CA ALA A 148 -9.05 2.05 6.18
C ALA A 148 -8.40 1.60 4.86
N ASN A 149 -9.09 0.73 4.11
CA ASN A 149 -8.58 0.18 2.85
C ASN A 149 -8.56 1.16 1.67
N ARG A 150 -9.50 2.13 1.64
CA ARG A 150 -9.78 2.91 0.42
C ARG A 150 -9.65 4.41 0.58
N MET A 151 -9.53 4.92 1.80
CA MET A 151 -9.39 6.35 2.00
C MET A 151 -8.09 6.88 1.40
N GLU A 152 -8.14 8.12 0.95
CA GLU A 152 -7.00 8.95 0.62
C GLU A 152 -7.02 10.13 1.59
N ASP A 153 -5.98 10.28 2.42
CA ASP A 153 -5.90 11.32 3.46
C ASP A 153 -7.18 11.44 4.32
N GLY A 154 -7.77 10.29 4.69
CA GLY A 154 -8.99 10.22 5.51
C GLY A 154 -10.32 10.42 4.75
N GLN A 155 -10.26 10.64 3.44
CA GLN A 155 -11.40 10.91 2.57
C GLN A 155 -11.72 9.72 1.67
N MET A 156 -13.01 9.45 1.46
CA MET A 156 -13.47 8.46 0.49
C MET A 156 -13.81 9.17 -0.82
N ILE A 157 -12.94 9.02 -1.81
CA ILE A 157 -13.02 9.73 -3.09
C ILE A 157 -13.55 8.77 -4.15
N PRO A 158 -14.81 8.93 -4.62
CA PRO A 158 -15.38 8.03 -5.61
C PRO A 158 -14.51 7.93 -6.85
N TYR A 159 -14.38 6.71 -7.37
CA TYR A 159 -13.60 6.35 -8.56
C TYR A 159 -12.06 6.36 -8.38
N LEU A 160 -11.52 7.06 -7.37
CA LEU A 160 -10.09 7.00 -7.06
C LEU A 160 -9.66 5.58 -6.64
N ASP A 161 -10.53 4.89 -5.91
CA ASP A 161 -10.31 3.52 -5.43
C ASP A 161 -10.29 2.43 -6.52
N PHE A 162 -10.53 2.79 -7.80
CA PHE A 162 -10.26 1.90 -8.94
C PHE A 162 -8.81 1.97 -9.43
N PHE A 163 -8.03 2.97 -9.03
CA PHE A 163 -6.63 3.08 -9.40
C PHE A 163 -5.81 2.12 -8.56
N ASN A 164 -5.18 1.15 -9.21
CA ASN A 164 -4.30 0.21 -8.54
C ASN A 164 -2.96 0.85 -8.19
N HIS A 165 -2.30 0.22 -7.22
CA HIS A 165 -1.00 0.63 -6.76
C HIS A 165 0.13 0.08 -7.63
N ARG A 166 1.06 0.94 -8.08
CA ARG A 166 2.41 0.58 -8.54
C ARG A 166 3.38 1.70 -8.24
N ASN A 167 4.64 1.33 -8.02
CA ASN A 167 5.76 2.24 -7.84
C ASN A 167 6.67 2.38 -9.08
N GLY A 168 7.58 3.33 -9.00
CA GLY A 168 8.64 3.56 -9.98
C GLY A 168 8.12 3.90 -11.38
N HIS A 169 8.72 3.29 -12.40
CA HIS A 169 8.40 3.56 -13.80
C HIS A 169 6.96 3.15 -14.20
N SER A 170 6.35 2.26 -13.42
CA SER A 170 4.97 1.81 -13.63
C SER A 170 3.94 2.82 -13.11
N THR A 171 4.31 3.65 -12.12
CA THR A 171 3.45 4.77 -11.68
C THR A 171 3.30 5.79 -12.82
N ASN A 172 2.07 6.05 -13.24
CA ASN A 172 1.80 6.92 -14.38
C ASN A 172 0.71 7.98 -14.11
N ALA A 173 0.18 8.00 -12.88
CA ALA A 173 -0.78 8.99 -12.39
C ALA A 173 -0.38 9.50 -10.99
N ASP A 174 -0.76 10.74 -10.66
CA ASP A 174 -0.59 11.36 -9.34
C ASP A 174 -1.85 12.14 -8.95
N SER A 175 -2.08 12.28 -7.65
CA SER A 175 -3.09 13.19 -7.13
C SER A 175 -2.63 14.65 -7.26
N ALA A 176 -3.60 15.55 -7.39
CA ALA A 176 -3.38 16.99 -7.43
C ALA A 176 -4.65 17.69 -6.92
N VAL A 177 -4.51 18.91 -6.39
CA VAL A 177 -5.64 19.74 -5.99
C VAL A 177 -5.80 20.90 -6.96
N ASN A 178 -7.03 21.12 -7.44
CA ASN A 178 -7.34 22.30 -8.25
C ASN A 178 -7.70 23.49 -7.35
N ALA A 179 -6.77 24.41 -7.15
CA ALA A 179 -6.95 25.57 -6.27
C ALA A 179 -8.09 26.54 -6.69
N GLU A 180 -8.58 26.48 -7.93
CA GLU A 180 -9.68 27.36 -8.38
C GLU A 180 -11.06 26.78 -8.11
N THR A 181 -11.16 25.45 -8.02
CA THR A 181 -12.44 24.73 -7.94
C THR A 181 -12.58 23.88 -6.69
N ASP A 182 -11.54 23.85 -5.86
CA ASP A 182 -11.40 22.97 -4.69
C ASP A 182 -11.75 21.50 -5.05
N SER A 183 -11.41 21.09 -6.27
CA SER A 183 -11.65 19.72 -6.74
C SER A 183 -10.40 18.86 -6.55
N PHE A 184 -10.61 17.63 -6.10
CA PHE A 184 -9.59 16.60 -6.14
C PHE A 184 -9.38 16.17 -7.58
N MET A 185 -8.13 16.11 -8.03
CA MET A 185 -7.77 15.68 -9.37
C MET A 185 -6.78 14.55 -9.33
N VAL A 186 -6.78 13.76 -10.40
CA VAL A 186 -5.66 12.89 -10.75
C VAL A 186 -5.17 13.30 -12.12
N VAL A 187 -3.85 13.43 -12.27
CA VAL A 187 -3.20 13.86 -13.52
C VAL A 187 -2.21 12.82 -14.00
N ALA A 188 -2.04 12.71 -15.32
CA ALA A 188 -1.05 11.81 -15.91
C ALA A 188 0.38 12.32 -15.66
N LYS A 189 1.23 11.54 -14.99
CA LYS A 189 2.65 11.89 -14.74
C LYS A 189 3.52 11.79 -15.98
N ARG A 190 3.11 10.93 -16.92
CA ARG A 190 3.77 10.69 -18.20
C ARG A 190 2.73 10.41 -19.27
N ASN A 191 3.17 10.24 -20.52
CA ASN A 191 2.31 9.71 -21.55
C ASN A 191 1.91 8.27 -21.19
N ILE A 192 0.62 7.96 -21.33
CA ILE A 192 0.03 6.64 -21.08
C ILE A 192 -0.47 6.11 -22.43
N ARG A 193 -0.07 4.89 -22.78
CA ARG A 193 -0.45 4.30 -24.07
C ARG A 193 -1.85 3.71 -24.00
N GLU A 194 -2.53 3.65 -25.13
CA GLU A 194 -3.75 2.85 -25.27
C GLU A 194 -3.53 1.41 -24.78
N GLY A 195 -4.48 0.89 -24.00
CA GLY A 195 -4.43 -0.44 -23.38
C GLY A 195 -3.59 -0.51 -22.09
N GLU A 196 -2.82 0.51 -21.75
CA GLU A 196 -2.03 0.55 -20.51
C GLU A 196 -2.94 0.75 -19.29
N GLN A 197 -2.65 0.05 -18.19
CA GLN A 197 -3.30 0.32 -16.91
C GLN A 197 -2.76 1.62 -16.31
N ILE A 198 -3.64 2.36 -15.64
CA ILE A 198 -3.32 3.61 -14.96
C ILE A 198 -3.10 3.31 -13.49
N TYR A 199 -1.87 3.57 -13.02
CA TYR A 199 -1.43 3.26 -11.67
C TYR A 199 -1.06 4.53 -10.91
N MET A 200 -1.46 4.56 -9.65
CA MET A 200 -1.01 5.54 -8.66
C MET A 200 -0.06 4.87 -7.68
N SER A 201 0.79 5.67 -7.02
CA SER A 201 1.55 5.17 -5.87
C SER A 201 0.85 5.62 -4.59
N ARG A 202 0.83 4.74 -3.59
CA ARG A 202 0.25 5.00 -2.26
C ARG A 202 1.31 5.38 -1.23
N ASN A 203 2.58 5.11 -1.50
CA ASN A 203 3.68 5.28 -0.56
C ASN A 203 4.94 5.95 -1.16
N MET A 204 4.96 6.20 -2.47
CA MET A 204 6.00 6.89 -3.24
C MET A 204 5.41 8.00 -4.13
N CYS A 205 4.34 8.66 -3.68
CA CYS A 205 3.72 9.81 -4.36
C CYS A 205 4.54 11.10 -4.17
N PHE A 206 4.36 12.08 -5.05
CA PHE A 206 5.23 13.27 -5.13
C PHE A 206 5.16 14.16 -3.88
N ASP A 207 3.99 14.30 -3.27
CA ASP A 207 3.77 15.13 -2.07
C ASP A 207 3.67 14.31 -0.77
N CYS A 208 3.99 13.01 -0.87
CA CYS A 208 3.87 12.04 0.22
C CYS A 208 5.10 12.00 1.11
N THR A 209 5.71 13.17 1.35
CA THR A 209 6.96 13.32 2.11
C THR A 209 6.89 12.68 3.49
N HIS A 210 5.70 12.63 4.11
CA HIS A 210 5.48 11.98 5.39
C HIS A 210 5.60 10.45 5.35
N PHE A 211 5.13 9.82 4.26
CA PHE A 211 5.25 8.38 4.10
C PHE A 211 6.72 7.97 3.86
N GLU A 212 7.48 8.80 3.15
CA GLU A 212 8.93 8.61 2.98
C GLU A 212 9.67 8.67 4.32
N THR A 213 9.34 9.65 5.17
CA THR A 213 10.01 9.83 6.47
C THR A 213 9.57 8.80 7.50
N ASN A 214 8.37 8.25 7.39
CA ASN A 214 7.88 7.23 8.32
C ASN A 214 8.26 5.81 7.94
N GLY A 215 8.69 5.59 6.69
CA GLY A 215 9.02 4.27 6.17
C GLY A 215 7.77 3.42 5.93
N TYR A 216 6.68 4.04 5.49
CA TYR A 216 5.47 3.34 5.06
C TYR A 216 5.79 2.59 3.76
N GLY A 217 5.66 1.26 3.76
CA GLY A 217 6.15 0.39 2.70
C GLY A 217 5.29 -0.85 2.47
N THR A 218 5.91 -1.90 1.95
CA THR A 218 5.26 -3.18 1.65
C THR A 218 4.53 -3.77 2.86
N PRO A 219 5.11 -3.75 4.09
CA PRO A 219 4.40 -4.24 5.27
C PRO A 219 3.11 -3.48 5.57
N GLU A 220 3.14 -2.15 5.53
CA GLU A 220 1.99 -1.31 5.81
C GLU A 220 0.94 -1.42 4.71
N LEU A 221 1.33 -1.56 3.45
CA LEU A 221 0.40 -1.81 2.35
C LEU A 221 -0.31 -3.16 2.47
N LEU A 222 0.37 -4.20 2.97
CA LEU A 222 -0.29 -5.47 3.28
C LEU A 222 -1.32 -5.28 4.40
N ARG A 223 -0.93 -4.60 5.48
CA ARG A 223 -1.80 -4.35 6.64
C ARG A 223 -3.03 -3.53 6.26
N ASP A 224 -2.82 -2.44 5.53
CA ASP A 224 -3.83 -1.40 5.30
C ASP A 224 -4.60 -1.57 4.00
N HIS A 225 -4.03 -2.28 3.02
CA HIS A 225 -4.65 -2.47 1.72
C HIS A 225 -4.80 -3.93 1.29
N GLY A 226 -4.28 -4.88 2.06
CA GLY A 226 -4.49 -6.31 1.80
C GLY A 226 -3.68 -6.88 0.65
N PHE A 227 -2.66 -6.16 0.15
CA PHE A 227 -1.83 -6.63 -0.95
C PHE A 227 -0.34 -6.46 -0.68
N VAL A 228 0.46 -7.28 -1.36
CA VAL A 228 1.92 -7.17 -1.35
C VAL A 228 2.35 -6.47 -2.63
N GLU A 229 3.12 -5.40 -2.48
CA GLU A 229 3.69 -4.64 -3.58
C GLU A 229 4.45 -5.54 -4.56
N ASP A 230 4.24 -5.29 -5.84
CA ASP A 230 5.18 -5.72 -6.86
C ASP A 230 6.36 -4.73 -6.91
N LEU A 231 7.49 -5.11 -7.50
CA LEU A 231 8.64 -4.22 -7.62
C LEU A 231 8.30 -2.93 -8.42
N PRO A 232 8.86 -1.78 -8.05
CA PRO A 232 9.69 -1.53 -6.86
C PRO A 232 8.93 -1.60 -5.52
N GLN A 233 9.60 -2.08 -4.49
CA GLN A 233 9.03 -2.24 -3.13
C GLN A 233 9.75 -1.33 -2.14
N ARG A 234 9.03 -0.77 -1.16
CA ARG A 234 9.65 -0.04 -0.04
C ARG A 234 9.67 -0.90 1.22
N TRP A 235 10.83 -0.97 1.85
CA TRP A 235 11.03 -1.75 3.07
C TRP A 235 11.51 -0.87 4.21
N ASN A 236 11.05 -1.20 5.42
CA ASN A 236 11.41 -0.52 6.64
C ASN A 236 11.70 -1.56 7.72
N PHE A 237 12.98 -1.68 8.10
CA PHE A 237 13.43 -2.64 9.10
C PHE A 237 14.14 -1.95 10.25
N ASN A 238 14.07 -2.57 11.44
CA ASN A 238 14.94 -2.21 12.55
C ASN A 238 16.22 -3.03 12.46
N LEU A 239 17.29 -2.43 11.95
CA LEU A 239 18.58 -3.09 11.75
C LEU A 239 19.61 -2.50 12.71
N ALA A 240 20.26 -3.37 13.50
CA ALA A 240 21.22 -2.96 14.52
C ALA A 240 20.69 -1.85 15.46
N GLY A 241 19.42 -1.96 15.86
CA GLY A 241 18.75 -1.02 16.77
C GLY A 241 18.38 0.33 16.14
N LYS A 242 18.46 0.47 14.81
CA LYS A 242 18.06 1.69 14.11
C LYS A 242 17.07 1.35 12.99
N ARG A 243 16.06 2.21 12.83
CA ARG A 243 15.16 2.17 11.68
C ARG A 243 15.95 2.42 10.39
N ARG A 244 15.66 1.62 9.36
CA ARG A 244 16.33 1.62 8.07
C ARG A 244 15.30 1.44 6.98
N VAL A 245 15.21 2.44 6.10
CA VAL A 245 14.25 2.47 5.00
C VAL A 245 15.02 2.37 3.70
N PHE A 246 14.59 1.47 2.81
CA PHE A 246 15.18 1.34 1.49
C PHE A 246 14.13 0.90 0.46
N ASP A 247 14.39 1.25 -0.78
CA ASP A 247 13.61 0.83 -1.93
C ASP A 247 14.35 -0.31 -2.64
N LEU A 248 13.64 -1.41 -2.88
CA LEU A 248 14.09 -2.55 -3.65
C LEU A 248 13.65 -2.38 -5.11
N LEU A 249 14.61 -2.13 -5.98
CA LEU A 249 14.39 -1.82 -7.39
C LEU A 249 14.72 -3.02 -8.26
N GLU A 250 14.00 -3.19 -9.37
CA GLU A 250 14.36 -4.12 -10.43
C GLU A 250 15.03 -3.37 -11.58
N ARG A 251 16.28 -3.71 -11.89
CA ARG A 251 16.96 -3.21 -13.08
C ARG A 251 16.40 -3.86 -14.34
N ARG A 252 16.62 -3.24 -15.50
CA ARG A 252 16.27 -3.84 -16.81
C ARG A 252 16.91 -5.23 -17.04
N SER A 253 17.99 -5.56 -16.34
CA SER A 253 18.63 -6.88 -16.38
C SER A 253 17.91 -7.96 -15.55
N GLY A 254 16.88 -7.59 -14.77
CA GLY A 254 16.29 -8.43 -13.73
C GLY A 254 17.10 -8.49 -12.44
N GLU A 255 18.22 -7.77 -12.36
CA GLU A 255 18.99 -7.67 -11.12
C GLU A 255 18.31 -6.73 -10.13
N LEU A 256 18.26 -7.15 -8.87
CA LEU A 256 17.73 -6.35 -7.78
C LEU A 256 18.80 -5.41 -7.22
N GLU A 257 18.39 -4.18 -6.96
CA GLU A 257 19.22 -3.13 -6.37
C GLU A 257 18.51 -2.53 -5.15
N ILE A 258 19.30 -2.14 -4.15
CA ILE A 258 18.81 -1.41 -2.98
C ILE A 258 19.21 0.05 -3.10
N GLU A 259 18.21 0.91 -2.95
CA GLU A 259 18.39 2.34 -2.79
C GLU A 259 17.98 2.77 -1.38
N TRP A 260 18.93 3.29 -0.61
CA TRP A 260 18.67 3.71 0.77
C TRP A 260 17.91 5.03 0.81
N VAL A 261 16.75 5.04 1.47
CA VAL A 261 15.93 6.25 1.62
C VAL A 261 16.44 7.03 2.84
N ARG A 262 17.08 8.18 2.57
CA ARG A 262 17.58 9.13 3.59
C ARG A 262 18.42 8.47 4.70
N SER A 263 19.03 7.31 4.42
CA SER A 263 19.77 6.51 5.39
C SER A 263 21.06 5.98 4.79
N VAL A 264 22.03 5.71 5.66
CA VAL A 264 23.31 5.11 5.27
C VAL A 264 23.21 3.59 5.44
N PRO A 265 23.79 2.79 4.53
CA PRO A 265 23.89 1.35 4.69
C PRO A 265 24.39 0.99 6.10
N PRO A 266 23.73 0.07 6.80
CA PRO A 266 24.13 -0.28 8.16
C PRO A 266 25.44 -1.09 8.15
N LYS A 267 26.33 -0.81 9.13
CA LYS A 267 27.73 -1.28 9.12
C LYS A 267 27.95 -2.62 9.83
N LYS A 268 27.61 -2.73 11.12
CA LYS A 268 28.01 -3.88 11.97
C LYS A 268 26.77 -4.61 12.52
N GLY A 269 26.80 -5.94 12.47
CA GLY A 269 25.73 -6.81 13.00
C GLY A 269 24.54 -7.01 12.05
N THR A 270 24.40 -6.18 11.01
CA THR A 270 23.30 -6.35 10.04
C THR A 270 23.41 -7.63 9.23
N GLU A 271 24.60 -8.04 8.82
CA GLU A 271 24.78 -9.29 8.08
C GLU A 271 24.28 -10.50 8.89
N GLU A 272 24.65 -10.57 10.18
CA GLU A 272 24.23 -11.63 11.10
C GLU A 272 22.71 -11.59 11.30
N GLN A 273 22.15 -10.42 11.65
CA GLN A 273 20.71 -10.24 11.85
C GLN A 273 19.89 -10.62 10.60
N VAL A 274 20.31 -10.18 9.41
CA VAL A 274 19.63 -10.51 8.15
C VAL A 274 19.78 -12.00 7.83
N GLY A 275 20.93 -12.61 8.14
CA GLY A 275 21.16 -14.04 8.00
C GLY A 275 20.25 -14.89 8.89
N GLU A 276 20.08 -14.51 10.16
CA GLU A 276 19.16 -15.15 11.10
C GLU A 276 17.70 -15.05 10.61
N HIS A 277 17.29 -13.89 10.13
CA HIS A 277 15.95 -13.71 9.55
C HIS A 277 15.74 -14.58 8.30
N LEU A 278 16.73 -14.68 7.41
CA LEU A 278 16.64 -15.56 6.24
C LEU A 278 16.52 -17.03 6.65
N GLN A 279 17.29 -17.48 7.64
CA GLN A 279 17.15 -18.83 8.16
C GLN A 279 15.74 -19.07 8.73
N PHE A 280 15.21 -18.12 9.49
CA PHE A 280 13.85 -18.19 10.00
C PHE A 280 12.80 -18.28 8.88
N LEU A 281 12.93 -17.50 7.81
CA LEU A 281 12.03 -17.56 6.65
C LEU A 281 12.11 -18.91 5.93
N ASP A 282 13.31 -19.48 5.78
CA ASP A 282 13.50 -20.81 5.22
C ASP A 282 12.83 -21.90 6.09
N GLU A 283 12.98 -21.81 7.42
CA GLU A 283 12.31 -22.71 8.37
C GLU A 283 10.78 -22.56 8.32
N PHE A 284 10.28 -21.33 8.22
CA PHE A 284 8.86 -21.05 8.01
C PHE A 284 8.34 -21.72 6.73
N ALA A 285 9.04 -21.54 5.60
CA ALA A 285 8.66 -22.15 4.32
C ALA A 285 8.68 -23.68 4.36
N GLN A 286 9.63 -24.30 5.08
CA GLN A 286 9.66 -25.75 5.26
C GLN A 286 8.47 -26.24 6.08
N LYS A 287 8.17 -25.57 7.19
CA LYS A 287 7.03 -25.88 8.07
C LYS A 287 5.69 -25.69 7.36
N HIS A 288 5.59 -24.70 6.48
CA HIS A 288 4.39 -24.30 5.76
C HIS A 288 4.54 -24.52 4.24
N SER A 289 5.09 -25.67 3.85
CA SER A 289 5.37 -25.99 2.43
C SER A 289 4.13 -26.17 1.56
N GLN A 290 2.97 -26.40 2.15
CA GLN A 290 1.68 -26.51 1.46
C GLN A 290 0.54 -26.05 2.37
N ASN A 291 -0.54 -25.56 1.76
CA ASN A 291 -1.76 -25.23 2.48
C ASN A 291 -2.43 -26.54 2.94
N THR A 292 -2.64 -26.71 4.25
CA THR A 292 -3.33 -27.88 4.83
C THR A 292 -4.85 -27.83 4.66
N GLY A 293 -5.38 -26.71 4.14
CA GLY A 293 -6.82 -26.45 3.97
C GLY A 293 -7.43 -25.63 5.12
N ASP A 294 -6.68 -25.37 6.18
CA ASP A 294 -7.15 -24.59 7.33
C ASP A 294 -7.16 -23.08 7.07
N VAL A 295 -6.32 -22.62 6.13
CA VAL A 295 -6.24 -21.21 5.72
C VAL A 295 -6.94 -21.07 4.36
N PRO A 296 -7.91 -20.15 4.22
CA PRO A 296 -8.50 -19.83 2.92
C PRO A 296 -7.44 -19.54 1.85
N GLU A 297 -7.66 -20.02 0.64
CA GLU A 297 -6.64 -19.99 -0.42
C GLU A 297 -6.18 -18.56 -0.77
N ASN A 298 -7.09 -17.58 -0.74
CA ASN A 298 -6.76 -16.17 -0.97
C ASN A 298 -5.81 -15.61 0.11
N GLU A 299 -6.06 -15.92 1.39
CA GLU A 299 -5.21 -15.50 2.52
C GLU A 299 -3.84 -16.17 2.42
N TRP A 300 -3.82 -17.50 2.18
CA TRP A 300 -2.59 -18.26 1.99
C TRP A 300 -1.73 -17.68 0.88
N ASN A 301 -2.32 -17.39 -0.29
CA ASN A 301 -1.59 -16.86 -1.43
C ASN A 301 -0.98 -15.49 -1.14
N ILE A 302 -1.68 -14.61 -0.42
CA ILE A 302 -1.14 -13.30 -0.02
C ILE A 302 -0.01 -13.46 1.00
N ILE A 303 -0.17 -14.32 2.01
CA ILE A 303 0.87 -14.61 3.01
C ILE A 303 2.13 -15.15 2.34
N MET A 304 1.99 -16.11 1.42
CA MET A 304 3.13 -16.66 0.69
C MET A 304 3.74 -15.66 -0.30
N LYS A 305 2.94 -14.79 -0.91
CA LYS A 305 3.46 -13.66 -1.70
C LYS A 305 4.30 -12.73 -0.82
N TYR A 306 3.85 -12.44 0.40
CA TYR A 306 4.56 -11.59 1.35
C TYR A 306 5.85 -12.23 1.83
N HIS A 307 5.82 -13.53 2.19
CA HIS A 307 7.01 -14.32 2.50
C HIS A 307 8.04 -14.21 1.37
N ASN A 308 7.64 -14.43 0.12
CA ASN A 308 8.56 -14.37 -1.03
C ASN A 308 9.16 -12.97 -1.22
N ALA A 309 8.35 -11.91 -1.08
CA ALA A 309 8.82 -10.54 -1.16
C ALA A 309 9.82 -10.21 -0.03
N LEU A 310 9.52 -10.67 1.20
CA LEU A 310 10.36 -10.49 2.38
C LEU A 310 11.70 -11.23 2.25
N THR A 311 11.68 -12.47 1.78
CA THR A 311 12.90 -13.27 1.51
C THR A 311 13.73 -12.63 0.39
N GLN A 312 13.08 -12.13 -0.67
CA GLN A 312 13.75 -11.43 -1.75
C GLN A 312 14.46 -10.15 -1.25
N SER A 313 13.78 -9.34 -0.44
CA SER A 313 14.34 -8.11 0.11
C SER A 313 15.50 -8.37 1.06
N HIS A 314 15.41 -9.39 1.92
CA HIS A 314 16.51 -9.79 2.81
C HIS A 314 17.72 -10.32 2.04
N ASN A 315 17.52 -11.10 0.97
CA ASN A 315 18.61 -11.55 0.11
C ASN A 315 19.32 -10.38 -0.59
N ALA A 316 18.56 -9.42 -1.13
CA ALA A 316 19.13 -8.22 -1.72
C ALA A 316 19.88 -7.37 -0.69
N LEU A 317 19.36 -7.26 0.53
CA LEU A 317 19.97 -6.55 1.65
C LEU A 317 21.28 -7.20 2.08
N LEU A 318 21.31 -8.52 2.22
CA LEU A 318 22.52 -9.27 2.54
C LEU A 318 23.61 -9.07 1.47
N LYS A 319 23.23 -9.12 0.19
CA LYS A 319 24.15 -8.85 -0.94
C LYS A 319 24.69 -7.41 -0.88
N ASN A 320 23.83 -6.43 -0.63
CA ASN A 320 24.20 -5.01 -0.55
C ASN A 320 25.17 -4.74 0.61
N VAL A 321 24.89 -5.29 1.81
CA VAL A 321 25.75 -5.15 2.99
C VAL A 321 27.13 -5.77 2.75
N ARG A 322 27.19 -6.98 2.19
CA ARG A 322 28.46 -7.65 1.85
C ARG A 322 29.29 -6.90 0.82
N GLY A 323 28.64 -6.31 -0.19
CA GLY A 323 29.30 -5.52 -1.22
C GLY A 323 29.81 -4.14 -0.74
N SER A 324 29.21 -3.58 0.31
CA SER A 324 29.49 -2.24 0.81
C SER A 324 30.72 -2.15 1.73
N ASN A 325 31.30 -3.28 2.13
CA ASN A 325 32.50 -3.38 2.98
C ASN A 325 33.77 -2.72 2.37
N HIS A 326 33.68 -2.12 1.18
CA HIS A 326 34.78 -1.43 0.50
C HIS A 326 34.65 0.10 0.41
N LEU A 327 33.54 0.71 0.85
CA LEU A 327 33.38 2.17 0.82
C LEU A 327 33.78 2.79 2.17
N GLN A 328 34.88 3.56 2.16
CA GLN A 328 35.44 4.24 3.32
C GLN A 328 34.59 5.46 3.74
N GLU A 329 34.64 5.74 5.04
CA GLU A 329 33.70 6.52 5.84
C GLU A 329 33.75 8.03 5.59
N HIS A 330 32.60 8.63 5.26
CA HIS A 330 32.32 10.04 5.54
C HIS A 330 30.89 10.14 6.07
N GLU A 331 30.74 9.89 7.37
CA GLU A 331 29.43 9.92 8.06
C GLU A 331 28.97 11.35 8.41
N ASP A 332 29.86 12.35 8.32
CA ASP A 332 29.62 13.68 8.88
C ASP A 332 29.18 14.78 7.90
N ASP A 333 29.16 14.52 6.59
CA ASP A 333 28.85 15.55 5.57
C ASP A 333 27.85 15.04 4.52
N MET A 334 26.67 14.58 4.94
CA MET A 334 25.56 14.41 3.99
C MET A 334 24.85 15.76 3.81
N PRO A 335 24.99 16.44 2.65
CA PRO A 335 24.15 17.58 2.36
C PRO A 335 22.68 17.12 2.37
N VAL A 336 21.80 18.00 2.85
CA VAL A 336 20.35 17.87 2.66
C VAL A 336 20.12 17.66 1.17
N LEU A 337 19.75 16.44 0.78
CA LEU A 337 19.51 16.13 -0.63
C LEU A 337 18.31 16.95 -1.11
N ASP A 338 18.51 17.62 -2.25
CA ASP A 338 17.46 18.34 -2.98
C ASP A 338 16.33 17.37 -3.34
N GLU A 339 15.15 17.60 -2.76
CA GLU A 339 13.99 16.71 -2.71
C GLU A 339 13.39 16.35 -4.09
N HIS A 340 13.87 16.97 -5.17
CA HIS A 340 13.29 16.81 -6.50
C HIS A 340 14.05 15.88 -7.47
N ARG A 341 15.23 15.36 -7.11
CA ARG A 341 16.15 14.77 -8.12
C ARG A 341 16.35 13.25 -8.12
N VAL A 342 15.83 12.50 -7.16
CA VAL A 342 16.30 11.11 -6.98
C VAL A 342 15.62 10.10 -7.92
N TYR A 343 14.36 10.29 -8.30
CA TYR A 343 13.60 9.24 -8.99
C TYR A 343 13.48 9.36 -10.52
N TRP A 344 13.67 10.54 -11.10
CA TRP A 344 13.14 10.81 -12.45
C TRP A 344 14.19 10.92 -13.57
N ASP A 345 15.44 11.26 -13.27
CA ASP A 345 16.47 11.51 -14.30
C ASP A 345 17.21 10.23 -14.77
N ARG A 346 16.89 9.03 -14.25
CA ARG A 346 17.67 7.81 -14.51
C ARG A 346 17.06 6.80 -15.49
N PHE A 347 15.85 7.06 -16.01
CA PHE A 347 15.13 6.10 -16.86
C PHE A 347 14.76 6.62 -18.26
N GLU A 348 15.20 7.81 -18.65
CA GLU A 348 15.21 8.23 -20.06
C GLU A 348 16.35 7.59 -20.86
#